data_AF-A0AA47BV74-F1
#
_entry.id   AF-A0AA47BV74-F1
#
_cell.length_a   1.000
_cell.length_b   1.000
_cell.length_c   1.000
_cell.angle_alpha   90.00
_cell.angle_beta   90.00
_cell.angle_gamma   90.00
#
_symmetry.space_group_name_H-M   'P 1'
#
loop_
_entity.id
_entity.type
_entity.pdbx_description
1 polymer ?
#
loop_
_entity_poly.entity_id
_entity_poly.type
_entity_poly.pdbx_seq_one_letter_code
_entity_poly.pdbx_strand_id
1 'polypeptide(L)'
;MRMDFRLLIVPCLLMAVLAPSSAAEKDKMQFWDKQQRGANIFNEEISGDDIRIAKEYGIAFIRLAPDKFISEARDFLIGDADNYQGLVPKDLRKLKGILDMFHEEKMPVLVTVLSLPGSRWRQNNNGKDDLRIWRDKKFQNQAAMFWQDLSREISSHPAVVGFNILNEPHPEKLYSQGNLNKTEVQSMLFDFYDLVIGSIREADKNIPIILDSSAYADPGAFQQLKKHKDKKVLYSFHMYEPYAYTNRKLNDGKFQYPGLVNEIYWDYTALKNYMSDVLAFQKANRISNNRILVGEFGGHRMSKGLPGYFEDLTEFFNENGWHYAFYAFREDTWDGMDYELGDGRMPWSYWQALERGDKPVVDRNPDTPSFKAILDSMKKP
;
A
#
# COMPACT_ATOMS: atom_id res chain seq x y z
N MET A 1 73.79 43.23 29.37
CA MET A 1 72.36 43.28 29.76
C MET A 1 71.57 42.52 28.70
N ARG A 2 71.40 41.20 28.88
CA ARG A 2 70.69 40.32 27.94
C ARG A 2 69.21 40.31 28.33
N MET A 3 68.32 40.65 27.39
CA MET A 3 66.89 40.52 27.55
C MET A 3 66.46 39.15 27.01
N ASP A 4 65.94 38.31 27.90
CA ASP A 4 65.31 37.03 27.58
C ASP A 4 63.90 37.26 27.04
N PHE A 5 63.63 36.83 25.80
CA PHE A 5 62.26 36.67 25.30
C PHE A 5 61.77 35.27 25.67
N ARG A 6 60.91 35.18 26.70
CA ARG A 6 60.16 33.94 26.99
C ARG A 6 58.99 33.83 26.00
N LEU A 7 59.07 32.84 25.12
CA LEU A 7 57.95 32.40 24.28
C LEU A 7 56.87 31.76 25.20
N LEU A 8 55.70 32.39 25.29
CA LEU A 8 54.51 31.81 25.90
C LEU A 8 53.84 30.89 24.86
N ILE A 9 53.98 29.57 25.03
CA ILE A 9 53.21 28.58 24.30
C ILE A 9 51.83 28.50 24.96
N VAL A 10 50.82 29.05 24.29
CA VAL A 10 49.41 28.88 24.66
C VAL A 10 48.93 27.54 24.07
N PRO A 11 48.42 26.60 24.86
CA PRO A 11 47.86 25.37 24.32
C PRO A 11 46.51 25.68 23.68
N CYS A 12 46.43 25.58 22.36
CA CYS A 12 45.15 25.53 21.64
C CYS A 12 44.45 24.22 22.01
N LEU A 13 43.49 24.27 22.93
CA LEU A 13 42.49 23.23 23.08
C LEU A 13 41.66 23.19 21.80
N LEU A 14 41.85 22.16 20.97
CA LEU A 14 40.85 21.76 19.98
C LEU A 14 39.60 21.31 20.76
N MET A 15 38.59 22.17 20.85
CA MET A 15 37.24 21.72 21.14
C MET A 15 36.75 20.95 19.92
N ALA A 16 36.75 19.61 20.02
CA ALA A 16 35.95 18.80 19.13
C ALA A 16 34.48 19.20 19.34
N VAL A 17 33.91 19.90 18.36
CA VAL A 17 32.46 20.11 18.28
C VAL A 17 31.87 18.74 18.02
N LEU A 18 31.47 18.04 19.08
CA LEU A 18 30.55 16.92 18.98
C LEU A 18 29.28 17.49 18.37
N ALA A 19 29.08 17.24 17.07
CA ALA A 19 27.77 17.39 16.46
C ALA A 19 26.78 16.64 17.36
N PRO A 20 25.65 17.24 17.75
CA PRO A 20 24.64 16.52 18.49
C PRO A 20 24.32 15.28 17.66
N SER A 21 24.50 14.11 18.28
CA SER A 21 24.06 12.84 17.72
C SER A 21 22.66 13.05 17.18
N SER A 22 22.44 12.75 15.89
CA SER A 22 21.14 12.80 15.23
C SER A 22 20.08 12.40 16.24
N ALA A 23 19.08 13.26 16.48
CA ALA A 23 17.88 12.90 17.23
C ALA A 23 17.53 11.47 16.85
N ALA A 24 17.58 10.54 17.81
CA ALA A 24 17.41 9.11 17.56
C ALA A 24 16.27 8.93 16.56
N GLU A 25 16.62 8.55 15.33
CA GLU A 25 15.68 8.47 14.23
C GLU A 25 14.53 7.60 14.73
N LYS A 26 13.34 8.20 14.91
CA LYS A 26 12.23 7.53 15.58
C LYS A 26 12.01 6.23 14.85
N ASP A 27 12.14 5.11 15.56
CA ASP A 27 11.94 3.79 14.96
C ASP A 27 10.53 3.74 14.40
N LYS A 28 10.41 3.85 13.07
CA LYS A 28 9.12 3.94 12.38
C LYS A 28 8.29 2.66 12.57
N MET A 29 8.92 1.57 13.04
CA MET A 29 8.21 0.38 13.49
C MET A 29 7.24 0.65 14.65
N GLN A 30 7.49 1.66 15.49
CA GLN A 30 6.59 2.05 16.59
C GLN A 30 5.20 2.45 16.09
N PHE A 31 5.11 2.99 14.87
CA PHE A 31 3.82 3.28 14.24
C PHE A 31 2.99 1.99 14.09
N TRP A 32 3.64 0.91 13.67
CA TRP A 32 3.03 -0.40 13.46
C TRP A 32 2.96 -1.25 14.73
N ASP A 33 3.38 -0.76 15.90
CA ASP A 33 3.27 -1.52 17.14
C ASP A 33 1.85 -1.51 17.72
N LYS A 34 1.00 -0.59 17.24
CA LYS A 34 -0.44 -0.51 17.53
C LYS A 34 -1.23 -0.74 16.26
N GLN A 35 -2.41 -1.34 16.37
CA GLN A 35 -3.29 -1.53 15.21
C GLN A 35 -3.54 -0.18 14.51
N GLN A 36 -3.48 -0.20 13.18
CA GLN A 36 -3.66 0.98 12.33
C GLN A 36 -4.79 0.69 11.36
N ARG A 37 -5.66 1.69 11.16
CA ARG A 37 -6.88 1.58 10.36
C ARG A 37 -6.89 2.72 9.37
N GLY A 38 -6.61 2.41 8.13
CA GLY A 38 -6.28 3.37 7.08
C GLY A 38 -7.21 3.31 5.89
N ALA A 39 -6.80 3.99 4.84
CA ALA A 39 -7.44 3.98 3.53
C ALA A 39 -6.41 3.95 2.41
N ASN A 40 -6.79 3.44 1.25
CA ASN A 40 -6.01 3.58 0.04
C ASN A 40 -6.36 4.90 -0.67
N ILE A 41 -5.35 5.61 -1.16
CA ILE A 41 -5.49 6.73 -2.12
C ILE A 41 -4.66 6.38 -3.34
N PHE A 42 -5.36 5.97 -4.39
CA PHE A 42 -4.78 5.59 -5.68
C PHE A 42 -5.17 6.63 -6.75
N ASN A 43 -5.48 7.83 -6.31
CA ASN A 43 -6.04 8.90 -7.12
C ASN A 43 -5.05 9.47 -8.13
N GLU A 44 -5.56 10.09 -9.19
CA GLU A 44 -4.74 10.89 -10.13
C GLU A 44 -4.26 12.20 -9.50
N GLU A 45 -5.07 12.76 -8.61
CA GLU A 45 -4.79 14.00 -7.88
C GLU A 45 -5.08 13.87 -6.39
N ILE A 46 -4.29 14.60 -5.60
CA ILE A 46 -4.43 14.65 -4.14
C ILE A 46 -4.56 16.10 -3.73
N SER A 47 -5.61 16.40 -2.97
CA SER A 47 -5.85 17.72 -2.40
C SER A 47 -5.58 17.73 -0.89
N GLY A 48 -5.12 18.88 -0.37
CA GLY A 48 -4.95 19.05 1.08
C GLY A 48 -6.26 18.91 1.86
N ASP A 49 -7.39 19.33 1.27
CA ASP A 49 -8.70 19.19 1.90
C ASP A 49 -9.13 17.72 2.03
N ASP A 50 -8.86 16.87 1.01
CA ASP A 50 -9.12 15.43 1.13
C ASP A 50 -8.28 14.79 2.23
N ILE A 51 -7.01 15.20 2.38
CA ILE A 51 -6.14 14.70 3.45
C ILE A 51 -6.69 15.10 4.82
N ARG A 52 -7.12 16.36 4.98
CA ARG A 52 -7.72 16.86 6.21
C ARG A 52 -9.02 16.12 6.55
N ILE A 53 -9.90 15.94 5.57
CA ILE A 53 -11.17 15.23 5.76
C ILE A 53 -10.93 13.76 6.12
N ALA A 54 -9.97 13.09 5.47
CA ALA A 54 -9.58 11.73 5.85
C ALA A 54 -9.18 11.67 7.33
N LYS A 55 -8.40 12.66 7.81
CA LYS A 55 -8.01 12.75 9.22
C LYS A 55 -9.20 12.94 10.15
N GLU A 56 -10.14 13.82 9.79
CA GLU A 56 -11.37 14.09 10.55
C GLU A 56 -12.25 12.85 10.67
N TYR A 57 -12.27 12.00 9.64
CA TYR A 57 -12.95 10.71 9.65
C TYR A 57 -12.26 9.63 10.51
N GLY A 58 -11.09 9.93 11.08
CA GLY A 58 -10.35 9.01 11.93
C GLY A 58 -9.48 8.01 11.16
N ILE A 59 -9.24 8.26 9.86
CA ILE A 59 -8.30 7.46 9.07
C ILE A 59 -6.90 7.69 9.64
N ALA A 60 -6.26 6.60 10.07
CA ALA A 60 -5.00 6.66 10.82
C ALA A 60 -3.76 6.73 9.92
N PHE A 61 -3.86 6.22 8.68
CA PHE A 61 -2.83 6.31 7.65
C PHE A 61 -3.42 6.19 6.25
N ILE A 62 -2.66 6.65 5.26
CA ILE A 62 -2.95 6.46 3.85
C ILE A 62 -1.94 5.48 3.25
N ARG A 63 -2.44 4.46 2.56
CA ARG A 63 -1.64 3.66 1.61
C ARG A 63 -1.71 4.35 0.25
N LEU A 64 -0.61 4.99 -0.14
CA LEU A 64 -0.52 5.85 -1.31
C LEU A 64 0.12 5.11 -2.48
N ALA A 65 -0.57 5.00 -3.61
CA ALA A 65 0.01 4.56 -4.88
C ALA A 65 0.13 5.75 -5.85
N PRO A 66 1.35 6.16 -6.25
CA PRO A 66 1.55 7.32 -7.11
C PRO A 66 1.45 7.00 -8.61
N ASP A 67 1.16 5.76 -9.00
CA ASP A 67 1.22 5.26 -10.39
C ASP A 67 0.23 5.93 -11.37
N LYS A 68 -0.83 6.57 -10.85
CA LYS A 68 -1.75 7.38 -11.66
C LYS A 68 -1.27 8.81 -11.88
N PHE A 69 -0.21 9.24 -11.21
CA PHE A 69 0.29 10.60 -11.37
C PHE A 69 0.93 10.77 -12.74
N ILE A 70 0.57 11.87 -13.41
CA ILE A 70 1.18 12.25 -14.68
C ILE A 70 2.69 12.48 -14.49
N SER A 71 3.47 11.81 -15.34
CA SER A 71 4.92 12.00 -15.49
C SER A 71 5.24 12.79 -16.76
N GLU A 72 6.37 13.50 -16.76
CA GLU A 72 6.97 14.00 -18.01
C GLU A 72 7.74 12.93 -18.79
N ALA A 73 8.03 11.81 -18.13
CA ALA A 73 8.56 10.61 -18.74
C ALA A 73 7.41 9.64 -19.04
N ARG A 74 7.72 8.35 -19.22
CA ARG A 74 6.72 7.33 -19.53
C ARG A 74 6.02 6.79 -18.28
N ASP A 75 6.81 6.45 -17.26
CA ASP A 75 6.34 5.80 -16.04
C ASP A 75 6.70 6.70 -14.83
N PHE A 76 5.73 7.08 -14.00
CA PHE A 76 5.95 8.00 -12.87
C PHE A 76 7.06 7.50 -11.93
N LEU A 77 8.00 8.38 -11.58
CA LEU A 77 9.26 8.10 -10.85
C LEU A 77 10.25 7.22 -11.61
N ILE A 78 9.81 6.13 -12.22
CA ILE A 78 10.65 5.11 -12.87
C ILE A 78 11.30 5.65 -14.15
N GLY A 79 10.63 6.59 -14.83
CA GLY A 79 11.04 7.11 -16.13
C GLY A 79 10.64 6.17 -17.27
N ASP A 80 11.22 4.97 -17.29
CA ASP A 80 10.88 3.88 -18.22
C ASP A 80 11.08 2.51 -17.55
N ALA A 81 9.99 1.80 -17.30
CA ALA A 81 10.01 0.45 -16.74
C ALA A 81 10.65 -0.60 -17.66
N ASP A 82 10.91 -0.28 -18.93
CA ASP A 82 11.69 -1.13 -19.84
C ASP A 82 13.20 -1.00 -19.62
N ASN A 83 13.65 0.12 -19.03
CA ASN A 83 15.05 0.37 -18.73
C ASN A 83 15.21 1.48 -17.66
N TYR A 84 15.22 1.10 -16.39
CA TYR A 84 15.44 2.06 -15.30
C TYR A 84 16.85 2.68 -15.36
N GLN A 85 16.94 4.00 -15.24
CA GLN A 85 18.20 4.78 -15.26
C GLN A 85 18.36 5.73 -14.05
N GLY A 86 17.42 5.69 -13.10
CA GLY A 86 17.33 6.63 -11.98
C GLY A 86 15.96 7.30 -11.90
N LEU A 87 15.65 7.84 -10.73
CA LEU A 87 14.38 8.53 -10.49
C LEU A 87 14.24 9.77 -11.37
N VAL A 88 13.06 9.98 -11.93
CA VAL A 88 12.73 11.22 -12.66
C VAL A 88 12.70 12.39 -11.65
N PRO A 89 13.59 13.40 -11.76
CA PRO A 89 13.71 14.42 -10.72
C PRO A 89 12.46 15.27 -10.51
N LYS A 90 11.66 15.50 -11.56
CA LYS A 90 10.41 16.28 -11.46
C LYS A 90 9.33 15.48 -10.74
N ASP A 91 9.19 14.20 -11.05
CA ASP A 91 8.25 13.29 -10.40
C ASP A 91 8.58 13.14 -8.91
N LEU A 92 9.87 13.00 -8.59
CA LEU A 92 10.33 12.94 -7.21
C LEU A 92 9.98 14.21 -6.43
N ARG A 93 10.18 15.40 -7.02
CA ARG A 93 9.76 16.67 -6.40
C ARG A 93 8.25 16.71 -6.19
N LYS A 94 7.46 16.22 -7.15
CA LYS A 94 5.99 16.14 -7.03
C LYS A 94 5.59 15.21 -5.88
N LEU A 95 6.17 14.01 -5.79
CA LEU A 95 5.91 13.09 -4.69
C LEU A 95 6.29 13.70 -3.34
N LYS A 96 7.46 14.34 -3.22
CA LYS A 96 7.87 15.01 -1.98
C LYS A 96 6.90 16.11 -1.57
N GLY A 97 6.46 16.96 -2.51
CA GLY A 97 5.44 17.98 -2.22
C GLY A 97 4.10 17.39 -1.76
N ILE A 98 3.71 16.22 -2.28
CA ILE A 98 2.52 15.50 -1.80
C ILE A 98 2.73 14.96 -0.39
N LEU A 99 3.90 14.39 -0.11
CA LEU A 99 4.25 13.92 1.22
C LEU A 99 4.33 15.09 2.23
N ASP A 100 4.74 16.28 1.80
CA ASP A 100 4.71 17.51 2.60
C ASP A 100 3.26 17.87 2.99
N MET A 101 2.30 17.82 2.05
CA MET A 101 0.88 18.03 2.37
C MET A 101 0.36 17.02 3.41
N PHE A 102 0.73 15.73 3.27
CA PHE A 102 0.39 14.71 4.27
C PHE A 102 1.05 15.00 5.62
N HIS A 103 2.29 15.49 5.62
CA HIS A 103 3.00 15.84 6.85
C HIS A 103 2.34 17.02 7.57
N GLU A 104 1.95 18.07 6.85
CA GLU A 104 1.27 19.26 7.39
C GLU A 104 0.00 18.87 8.14
N GLU A 105 -0.79 17.94 7.60
CA GLU A 105 -2.01 17.40 8.21
C GLU A 105 -1.74 16.24 9.20
N LYS A 106 -0.47 15.91 9.48
CA LYS A 106 -0.03 14.83 10.38
C LYS A 106 -0.68 13.49 10.03
N MET A 107 -0.71 13.20 8.73
CA MET A 107 -1.23 11.96 8.15
C MET A 107 -0.07 11.04 7.76
N PRO A 108 0.10 9.90 8.44
CA PRO A 108 1.06 8.87 8.05
C PRO A 108 0.78 8.29 6.66
N VAL A 109 1.85 8.01 5.91
CA VAL A 109 1.80 7.48 4.55
C VAL A 109 2.62 6.20 4.45
N LEU A 110 1.95 5.10 4.09
CA LEU A 110 2.56 3.89 3.57
C LEU A 110 2.66 4.03 2.05
N VAL A 111 3.86 4.13 1.49
CA VAL A 111 4.01 4.24 0.03
C VAL A 111 3.99 2.85 -0.58
N THR A 112 3.13 2.63 -1.56
CA THR A 112 3.11 1.43 -2.41
C THR A 112 3.30 1.81 -3.87
N VAL A 113 3.55 0.83 -4.73
CA VAL A 113 3.65 1.02 -6.18
C VAL A 113 2.90 -0.10 -6.91
N LEU A 114 2.24 0.26 -8.00
CA LEU A 114 1.60 -0.66 -8.95
C LEU A 114 2.57 -1.08 -10.06
N SER A 115 3.62 -0.28 -10.26
CA SER A 115 4.65 -0.47 -11.28
C SER A 115 6.04 -0.59 -10.66
N LEU A 116 6.84 -1.49 -11.24
CA LEU A 116 8.29 -1.55 -11.07
C LEU A 116 8.93 -1.77 -12.44
N PRO A 117 10.25 -1.57 -12.60
CA PRO A 117 10.99 -2.04 -13.77
C PRO A 117 10.68 -3.52 -14.08
N GLY A 118 10.18 -3.78 -15.28
CA GLY A 118 9.72 -5.12 -15.72
C GLY A 118 8.41 -5.62 -15.11
N SER A 119 7.65 -4.75 -14.45
CA SER A 119 6.33 -5.00 -13.88
C SER A 119 5.45 -3.75 -14.01
N ARG A 120 5.34 -3.19 -15.22
CA ARG A 120 4.48 -2.02 -15.50
C ARG A 120 3.01 -2.34 -15.24
N TRP A 121 2.33 -1.47 -14.50
CA TRP A 121 0.90 -1.59 -14.23
C TRP A 121 0.10 -1.70 -15.53
N ARG A 122 -0.85 -2.64 -15.57
CA ARG A 122 -1.58 -3.04 -16.79
C ARG A 122 -2.27 -1.86 -17.49
N GLN A 123 -2.81 -0.93 -16.72
CA GLN A 123 -3.50 0.28 -17.18
C GLN A 123 -2.52 1.22 -17.90
N ASN A 124 -1.27 1.28 -17.43
CA ASN A 124 -0.17 2.02 -18.07
C ASN A 124 0.53 1.18 -19.17
N ASN A 125 0.06 -0.04 -19.45
CA ASN A 125 0.69 -0.99 -20.36
C ASN A 125 -0.27 -1.54 -21.42
N ASN A 126 -1.18 -0.70 -21.94
CA ASN A 126 -2.14 -1.06 -23.00
C ASN A 126 -2.98 -2.31 -22.66
N GLY A 127 -3.35 -2.48 -21.39
CA GLY A 127 -4.16 -3.61 -20.96
C GLY A 127 -3.42 -4.95 -20.93
N LYS A 128 -2.08 -4.96 -20.93
CA LYS A 128 -1.24 -6.18 -20.86
C LYS A 128 -0.48 -6.26 -19.55
N ASP A 129 -0.41 -7.46 -18.99
CA ASP A 129 0.44 -7.74 -17.83
C ASP A 129 1.92 -7.69 -18.24
N ASP A 130 2.75 -7.05 -17.43
CA ASP A 130 4.20 -7.09 -17.56
C ASP A 130 4.79 -8.02 -16.50
N LEU A 131 5.30 -9.17 -16.93
CA LEU A 131 5.73 -10.26 -16.04
C LEU A 131 7.24 -10.50 -16.12
N ARG A 132 8.01 -9.56 -16.71
CA ARG A 132 9.45 -9.71 -16.92
C ARG A 132 10.23 -9.75 -15.61
N ILE A 133 9.75 -9.04 -14.58
CA ILE A 133 10.35 -9.06 -13.23
C ILE A 133 10.45 -10.49 -12.65
N TRP A 134 9.54 -11.38 -13.04
CA TRP A 134 9.50 -12.76 -12.55
C TRP A 134 10.43 -13.71 -13.32
N ARG A 135 10.87 -13.33 -14.53
CA ARG A 135 11.69 -14.19 -15.42
C ARG A 135 13.12 -13.73 -15.61
N ASP A 136 13.38 -12.44 -15.46
CA ASP A 136 14.67 -11.86 -15.83
C ASP A 136 15.28 -11.08 -14.66
N LYS A 137 16.47 -11.55 -14.25
CA LYS A 137 17.23 -10.99 -13.13
C LYS A 137 17.61 -9.52 -13.35
N LYS A 138 17.75 -9.07 -14.60
CA LYS A 138 17.99 -7.66 -14.93
C LYS A 138 16.88 -6.77 -14.38
N PHE A 139 15.61 -7.14 -14.59
CA PHE A 139 14.49 -6.35 -14.11
C PHE A 139 14.34 -6.42 -12.59
N GLN A 140 14.62 -7.56 -11.97
CA GLN A 140 14.66 -7.66 -10.50
C GLN A 140 15.71 -6.72 -9.90
N ASN A 141 16.91 -6.68 -10.50
CA ASN A 141 17.97 -5.77 -10.06
C ASN A 141 17.58 -4.30 -10.29
N GLN A 142 16.95 -3.97 -11.42
CA GLN A 142 16.46 -2.60 -11.67
C GLN A 142 15.36 -2.19 -10.69
N ALA A 143 14.43 -3.08 -10.34
CA ALA A 143 13.38 -2.83 -9.36
C ALA A 143 13.96 -2.65 -7.94
N ALA A 144 14.96 -3.44 -7.58
CA ALA A 144 15.71 -3.28 -6.34
C ALA A 144 16.50 -1.95 -6.29
N MET A 145 17.13 -1.54 -7.40
CA MET A 145 17.78 -0.24 -7.53
C MET A 145 16.79 0.91 -7.41
N PHE A 146 15.61 0.81 -8.06
CA PHE A 146 14.54 1.81 -7.92
C PHE A 146 14.13 1.99 -6.45
N TRP A 147 13.87 0.90 -5.74
CA TRP A 147 13.52 0.96 -4.32
C TRP A 147 14.65 1.50 -3.45
N GLN A 148 15.90 1.16 -3.75
CA GLN A 148 17.06 1.73 -3.07
C GLN A 148 17.13 3.25 -3.26
N ASP A 149 17.01 3.74 -4.49
CA ASP A 149 17.06 5.17 -4.81
C ASP A 149 15.90 5.92 -4.15
N LEU A 150 14.67 5.40 -4.27
CA LEU A 150 13.51 6.00 -3.64
C LEU A 150 13.65 6.05 -2.12
N SER A 151 14.15 4.98 -1.50
CA SER A 151 14.41 4.93 -0.07
C SER A 151 15.40 6.01 0.38
N ARG A 152 16.50 6.24 -0.36
CA ARG A 152 17.45 7.32 -0.04
C ARG A 152 16.77 8.69 -0.01
N GLU A 153 15.77 8.88 -0.87
CA GLU A 153 15.13 10.16 -1.07
C GLU A 153 13.97 10.44 -0.11
N ILE A 154 13.23 9.41 0.32
CA ILE A 154 11.98 9.61 1.08
C ILE A 154 11.90 8.84 2.40
N SER A 155 12.83 7.93 2.72
CA SER A 155 12.74 7.17 3.98
C SER A 155 12.81 8.06 5.23
N SER A 156 13.54 9.17 5.18
CA SER A 156 13.62 10.14 6.30
C SER A 156 12.43 11.11 6.34
N HIS A 157 11.57 11.11 5.32
CA HIS A 157 10.42 12.01 5.26
C HIS A 157 9.46 11.72 6.44
N PRO A 158 9.01 12.74 7.20
CA PRO A 158 8.24 12.53 8.42
C PRO A 158 6.85 11.92 8.21
N ALA A 159 6.22 12.15 7.05
CA ALA A 159 4.96 11.49 6.70
C ALA A 159 5.12 9.98 6.42
N VAL A 160 6.27 9.53 5.90
CA VAL A 160 6.43 8.14 5.45
C VAL A 160 6.58 7.20 6.65
N VAL A 161 5.78 6.14 6.72
CA VAL A 161 5.83 5.14 7.81
C VAL A 161 6.20 3.74 7.33
N GLY A 162 6.40 3.54 6.03
CA GLY A 162 6.86 2.28 5.47
C GLY A 162 6.73 2.24 3.96
N PHE A 163 7.20 1.13 3.39
CA PHE A 163 7.09 0.83 1.96
C PHE A 163 6.40 -0.50 1.74
N ASN A 164 5.38 -0.53 0.90
CA ASN A 164 4.77 -1.76 0.42
C ASN A 164 5.24 -2.04 -1.01
N ILE A 165 6.06 -3.09 -1.13
CA ILE A 165 7.04 -3.24 -2.23
C ILE A 165 6.43 -3.30 -3.62
N LEU A 166 5.34 -4.04 -3.79
CA LEU A 166 4.65 -4.18 -5.05
C LEU A 166 3.22 -4.58 -4.74
N ASN A 167 2.26 -3.83 -5.26
CA ASN A 167 0.85 -4.15 -5.13
C ASN A 167 0.51 -5.39 -5.96
N GLU A 168 -0.16 -6.37 -5.34
CA GLU A 168 -0.74 -7.53 -6.03
C GLU A 168 0.23 -8.29 -6.96
N PRO A 169 1.39 -8.74 -6.47
CA PRO A 169 2.28 -9.57 -7.28
C PRO A 169 1.55 -10.85 -7.70
N HIS A 170 1.66 -11.21 -8.98
CA HIS A 170 0.95 -12.35 -9.56
C HIS A 170 1.84 -13.21 -10.48
N PRO A 171 3.00 -13.72 -9.99
CA PRO A 171 3.88 -14.61 -10.77
C PRO A 171 3.17 -15.89 -11.28
N GLU A 172 2.03 -16.27 -10.69
CA GLU A 172 1.17 -17.35 -11.16
C GLU A 172 0.79 -17.21 -12.64
N LYS A 173 0.70 -15.98 -13.16
CA LYS A 173 0.33 -15.70 -14.55
C LYS A 173 1.42 -16.07 -15.56
N LEU A 174 2.62 -16.46 -15.09
CA LEU A 174 3.62 -17.10 -15.93
C LEU A 174 3.21 -18.50 -16.41
N TYR A 175 2.27 -19.14 -15.70
CA TYR A 175 1.86 -20.51 -15.93
C TYR A 175 0.48 -20.55 -16.61
N SER A 176 0.26 -21.57 -17.44
CA SER A 176 -1.08 -21.89 -17.92
C SER A 176 -1.91 -22.50 -16.79
N GLN A 177 -3.23 -22.33 -16.84
CA GLN A 177 -4.15 -23.02 -15.94
C GLN A 177 -3.84 -24.53 -15.95
N GLY A 178 -3.62 -25.12 -14.77
CA GLY A 178 -3.26 -26.53 -14.58
C GLY A 178 -1.77 -26.87 -14.47
N ASN A 179 -0.85 -25.97 -14.88
CA ASN A 179 0.60 -26.15 -14.76
C ASN A 179 1.23 -25.31 -13.64
N LEU A 180 0.40 -24.82 -12.71
CA LEU A 180 0.83 -23.93 -11.63
C LEU A 180 1.73 -24.68 -10.65
N ASN A 181 3.01 -24.29 -10.58
CA ASN A 181 3.93 -24.75 -9.53
C ASN A 181 3.97 -23.74 -8.39
N LYS A 182 3.11 -23.93 -7.38
CA LYS A 182 3.00 -23.01 -6.24
C LYS A 182 4.34 -22.82 -5.49
N THR A 183 5.17 -23.86 -5.40
CA THR A 183 6.48 -23.79 -4.74
C THR A 183 7.47 -22.91 -5.50
N GLU A 184 7.44 -22.97 -6.83
CA GLU A 184 8.32 -22.17 -7.68
C GLU A 184 7.89 -20.70 -7.67
N VAL A 185 6.58 -20.43 -7.82
CA VAL A 185 5.97 -19.09 -7.67
C VAL A 185 6.39 -18.45 -6.35
N GLN A 186 6.25 -19.19 -5.26
CA GLN A 186 6.64 -18.75 -3.93
C GLN A 186 8.14 -18.44 -3.86
N SER A 187 8.99 -19.29 -4.44
CA SER A 187 10.45 -19.10 -4.41
C SER A 187 10.85 -17.85 -5.21
N MET A 188 10.25 -17.63 -6.38
CA MET A 188 10.45 -16.39 -7.16
C MET A 188 10.08 -15.14 -6.35
N LEU A 189 8.91 -15.15 -5.71
CA LEU A 189 8.46 -14.03 -4.89
C LEU A 189 9.40 -13.79 -3.70
N PHE A 190 9.80 -14.86 -3.01
CA PHE A 190 10.69 -14.77 -1.86
C PHE A 190 12.06 -14.17 -2.23
N ASP A 191 12.68 -14.68 -3.29
CA ASP A 191 13.99 -14.23 -3.77
C ASP A 191 13.94 -12.78 -4.27
N PHE A 192 12.83 -12.39 -4.93
CA PHE A 192 12.60 -11.02 -5.32
C PHE A 192 12.50 -10.08 -4.10
N TYR A 193 11.68 -10.44 -3.12
CA TYR A 193 11.56 -9.64 -1.90
C TYR A 193 12.85 -9.59 -1.08
N ASP A 194 13.61 -10.68 -0.97
CA ASP A 194 14.90 -10.68 -0.25
C ASP A 194 15.90 -9.72 -0.91
N LEU A 195 15.94 -9.70 -2.26
CA LEU A 195 16.76 -8.75 -3.02
C LEU A 195 16.34 -7.28 -2.78
N VAL A 196 15.04 -6.98 -2.84
CA VAL A 196 14.53 -5.61 -2.64
C VAL A 196 14.74 -5.16 -1.20
N ILE A 197 14.47 -6.02 -0.21
CA ILE A 197 14.72 -5.74 1.21
C ILE A 197 16.20 -5.40 1.42
N GLY A 198 17.11 -6.24 0.92
CA GLY A 198 18.55 -5.98 1.01
C GLY A 198 18.94 -4.63 0.42
N SER A 199 18.37 -4.28 -0.74
CA SER A 199 18.66 -3.02 -1.44
C SER A 199 18.10 -1.80 -0.71
N ILE A 200 16.88 -1.87 -0.16
CA ILE A 200 16.33 -0.83 0.72
C ILE A 200 17.19 -0.67 1.97
N ARG A 201 17.65 -1.78 2.56
CA ARG A 201 18.49 -1.75 3.76
C ARG A 201 19.85 -1.09 3.52
N GLU A 202 20.35 -1.04 2.30
CA GLU A 202 21.54 -0.24 1.98
C GLU A 202 21.29 1.28 2.04
N ALA A 203 20.05 1.73 1.87
CA ALA A 203 19.65 3.13 2.00
C ALA A 203 19.14 3.46 3.41
N ASP A 204 18.35 2.58 4.02
CA ASP A 204 17.72 2.78 5.32
C ASP A 204 17.60 1.45 6.09
N LYS A 205 18.27 1.36 7.24
CA LYS A 205 18.34 0.14 8.07
C LYS A 205 17.05 -0.14 8.86
N ASN A 206 16.10 0.80 8.91
CA ASN A 206 15.04 0.86 9.90
C ASN A 206 13.62 1.02 9.34
N ILE A 207 13.44 1.42 8.08
CA ILE A 207 12.11 1.66 7.51
C ILE A 207 11.29 0.35 7.47
N PRO A 208 10.04 0.33 7.96
CA PRO A 208 9.17 -0.83 7.83
C PRO A 208 8.90 -1.18 6.37
N ILE A 209 8.95 -2.48 6.05
CA ILE A 209 8.69 -3.00 4.71
C ILE A 209 7.48 -3.94 4.76
N ILE A 210 6.53 -3.75 3.86
CA ILE A 210 5.29 -4.53 3.77
C ILE A 210 5.36 -5.37 2.49
N LEU A 211 5.10 -6.67 2.63
CA LEU A 211 5.20 -7.65 1.55
C LEU A 211 3.83 -8.28 1.28
N ASP A 212 3.25 -8.02 0.10
CA ASP A 212 2.02 -8.67 -0.35
C ASP A 212 2.29 -10.15 -0.65
N SER A 213 1.32 -11.02 -0.37
CA SER A 213 1.32 -12.39 -0.89
C SER A 213 1.16 -12.41 -2.42
N SER A 214 1.42 -13.56 -3.04
CA SER A 214 1.22 -13.74 -4.48
C SER A 214 -0.27 -13.85 -4.84
N ALA A 215 -0.58 -14.18 -6.10
CA ALA A 215 -1.94 -14.33 -6.62
C ALA A 215 -2.82 -13.10 -6.37
N TYR A 216 -2.27 -11.91 -6.62
CA TYR A 216 -2.95 -10.63 -6.34
C TYR A 216 -3.20 -10.41 -4.85
N ALA A 217 -2.18 -10.67 -4.02
CA ALA A 217 -2.26 -10.55 -2.57
C ALA A 217 -3.36 -11.42 -1.93
N ASP A 218 -3.62 -12.61 -2.49
CA ASP A 218 -4.65 -13.52 -2.00
C ASP A 218 -4.27 -14.09 -0.61
N PRO A 219 -5.23 -14.17 0.35
CA PRO A 219 -4.94 -14.73 1.66
C PRO A 219 -4.61 -16.22 1.62
N GLY A 220 -5.16 -16.99 0.68
CA GLY A 220 -4.82 -18.40 0.46
C GLY A 220 -3.38 -18.61 -0.05
N ALA A 221 -2.74 -17.59 -0.63
CA ALA A 221 -1.32 -17.67 -0.97
C ALA A 221 -0.41 -17.71 0.28
N PHE A 222 -0.93 -17.37 1.48
CA PHE A 222 -0.20 -17.54 2.74
C PHE A 222 0.11 -19.01 3.05
N GLN A 223 -0.64 -19.95 2.48
CA GLN A 223 -0.39 -21.38 2.64
C GLN A 223 1.05 -21.77 2.25
N GLN A 224 1.64 -21.11 1.25
CA GLN A 224 3.00 -21.37 0.77
C GLN A 224 3.99 -20.28 1.19
N LEU A 225 3.52 -19.12 1.63
CA LEU A 225 4.36 -17.97 1.94
C LEU A 225 5.44 -18.31 2.99
N LYS A 226 6.67 -17.88 2.72
CA LYS A 226 7.81 -18.07 3.62
C LYS A 226 8.15 -16.76 4.31
N LYS A 227 8.47 -16.84 5.60
CA LYS A 227 8.93 -15.71 6.40
C LYS A 227 10.32 -15.25 5.96
N HIS A 228 10.49 -13.95 5.75
CA HIS A 228 11.79 -13.27 5.58
C HIS A 228 12.52 -13.05 6.91
N LYS A 229 13.85 -12.98 6.87
CA LYS A 229 14.70 -12.84 8.06
C LYS A 229 14.65 -11.44 8.69
N ASP A 230 14.33 -10.42 7.89
CA ASP A 230 14.26 -9.04 8.35
C ASP A 230 13.15 -8.87 9.40
N LYS A 231 13.50 -8.22 10.52
CA LYS A 231 12.59 -8.08 11.68
C LYS A 231 11.62 -6.91 11.55
N LYS A 232 11.80 -6.05 10.55
CA LYS A 232 10.99 -4.86 10.27
C LYS A 232 10.10 -5.07 9.05
N VAL A 233 9.70 -6.32 8.84
CA VAL A 233 8.78 -6.74 7.79
C VAL A 233 7.38 -6.99 8.37
N LEU A 234 6.37 -6.51 7.65
CA LEU A 234 4.97 -6.91 7.77
C LEU A 234 4.56 -7.69 6.52
N TYR A 235 3.62 -8.60 6.67
CA TYR A 235 3.03 -9.34 5.54
C TYR A 235 1.64 -8.81 5.24
N SER A 236 1.26 -8.80 3.98
CA SER A 236 0.00 -8.24 3.53
C SER A 236 -0.77 -9.14 2.59
N PHE A 237 -2.10 -9.03 2.66
CA PHE A 237 -3.05 -9.64 1.74
C PHE A 237 -4.19 -8.65 1.47
N HIS A 238 -4.96 -8.88 0.42
CA HIS A 238 -6.14 -8.11 0.03
C HIS A 238 -7.40 -8.96 0.19
N MET A 239 -8.55 -8.32 0.39
CA MET A 239 -9.82 -9.00 0.61
C MET A 239 -10.96 -8.41 -0.24
N TYR A 240 -11.24 -9.07 -1.35
CA TYR A 240 -12.36 -8.77 -2.26
C TYR A 240 -13.25 -10.00 -2.48
N GLU A 241 -13.13 -11.03 -1.65
CA GLU A 241 -13.83 -12.29 -1.86
C GLU A 241 -15.16 -12.35 -1.08
N PRO A 242 -16.23 -12.89 -1.67
CA PRO A 242 -16.27 -13.54 -2.98
C PRO A 242 -16.23 -12.55 -4.16
N TYR A 243 -15.31 -12.76 -5.10
CA TYR A 243 -15.05 -11.81 -6.19
C TYR A 243 -16.27 -11.59 -7.09
N ALA A 244 -17.09 -12.63 -7.29
CA ALA A 244 -18.31 -12.52 -8.07
C ALA A 244 -19.35 -11.58 -7.44
N TYR A 245 -19.32 -11.38 -6.11
CA TYR A 245 -20.18 -10.46 -5.38
C TYR A 245 -19.62 -9.03 -5.34
N THR A 246 -18.32 -8.88 -5.08
CA THR A 246 -17.67 -7.57 -4.94
C THR A 246 -17.47 -6.88 -6.30
N ASN A 247 -17.35 -7.65 -7.39
CA ASN A 247 -17.22 -7.13 -8.75
C ASN A 247 -18.57 -6.72 -9.37
N ARG A 248 -18.72 -5.45 -9.76
CA ARG A 248 -19.92 -4.87 -10.41
C ARG A 248 -20.46 -5.71 -11.57
N LYS A 249 -19.57 -6.10 -12.50
CA LYS A 249 -19.95 -6.74 -13.76
C LYS A 249 -20.35 -8.20 -13.55
N LEU A 250 -19.68 -8.90 -12.63
CA LEU A 250 -20.01 -10.29 -12.32
C LEU A 250 -21.28 -10.38 -11.49
N ASN A 251 -21.41 -9.49 -10.48
CA ASN A 251 -22.57 -9.45 -9.61
C ASN A 251 -23.81 -9.10 -10.42
N ASP A 252 -23.86 -7.94 -11.08
CA ASP A 252 -25.02 -7.50 -11.87
C ASP A 252 -26.38 -7.69 -11.15
N GLY A 253 -26.37 -7.53 -9.82
CA GLY A 253 -27.53 -7.70 -8.95
C GLY A 253 -27.91 -9.14 -8.59
N LYS A 254 -27.11 -10.15 -8.99
CA LYS A 254 -27.35 -11.58 -8.74
C LYS A 254 -27.05 -12.00 -7.30
N PHE A 255 -26.14 -11.29 -6.63
CA PHE A 255 -25.59 -11.70 -5.34
C PHE A 255 -25.79 -10.62 -4.26
N GLN A 256 -25.84 -11.07 -3.01
CA GLN A 256 -25.91 -10.23 -1.81
C GLN A 256 -25.10 -10.85 -0.69
N TYR A 257 -24.79 -10.05 0.33
CA TYR A 257 -24.15 -10.49 1.56
C TYR A 257 -25.02 -10.20 2.81
N PRO A 258 -25.09 -11.11 3.81
CA PRO A 258 -24.74 -12.52 3.67
C PRO A 258 -25.67 -13.19 2.63
N GLY A 259 -25.17 -14.23 1.97
CA GLY A 259 -25.94 -14.89 0.92
C GLY A 259 -25.15 -15.86 0.05
N LEU A 260 -25.87 -16.53 -0.85
CA LEU A 260 -25.30 -17.50 -1.77
C LEU A 260 -24.57 -16.80 -2.92
N VAL A 261 -23.31 -17.15 -3.15
CA VAL A 261 -22.50 -16.70 -4.28
C VAL A 261 -21.84 -17.91 -4.90
N ASN A 262 -22.22 -18.25 -6.14
CA ASN A 262 -21.74 -19.43 -6.86
C ASN A 262 -21.76 -20.70 -5.98
N GLU A 263 -22.94 -21.03 -5.45
CA GLU A 263 -23.19 -22.24 -4.63
C GLU A 263 -22.54 -22.27 -3.24
N ILE A 264 -21.71 -21.27 -2.90
CA ILE A 264 -21.13 -21.11 -1.56
C ILE A 264 -21.95 -20.06 -0.80
N TYR A 265 -22.40 -20.39 0.41
CA TYR A 265 -23.06 -19.42 1.28
C TYR A 265 -22.00 -18.61 2.02
N TRP A 266 -21.98 -17.30 1.77
CA TRP A 266 -21.03 -16.38 2.37
C TRP A 266 -21.67 -15.62 3.53
N ASP A 267 -21.06 -15.81 4.70
CA ASP A 267 -21.31 -15.13 5.95
C ASP A 267 -19.97 -14.92 6.68
N TYR A 268 -20.03 -14.42 7.92
CA TYR A 268 -18.85 -14.23 8.76
C TYR A 268 -17.97 -15.50 8.86
N THR A 269 -18.58 -16.68 8.99
CA THR A 269 -17.83 -17.95 9.10
C THR A 269 -17.10 -18.28 7.82
N ALA A 270 -17.73 -18.08 6.66
CA ALA A 270 -17.10 -18.28 5.36
C ALA A 270 -15.91 -17.33 5.16
N LEU A 271 -16.05 -16.05 5.54
CA LEU A 271 -14.95 -15.07 5.48
C LEU A 271 -13.75 -15.49 6.35
N LYS A 272 -14.01 -15.93 7.59
CA LYS A 272 -12.96 -16.44 8.49
C LYS A 272 -12.25 -17.66 7.92
N ASN A 273 -13.00 -18.60 7.36
CA ASN A 273 -12.45 -19.79 6.75
C ASN A 273 -11.56 -19.43 5.55
N TYR A 274 -11.98 -18.45 4.74
CA TYR A 274 -11.22 -18.01 3.58
C TYR A 274 -9.87 -17.39 3.97
N MET A 275 -9.82 -16.65 5.08
CA MET A 275 -8.59 -16.03 5.59
C MET A 275 -7.77 -16.92 6.56
N SER A 276 -8.14 -18.19 6.72
CA SER A 276 -7.55 -19.07 7.74
C SER A 276 -6.06 -19.39 7.49
N ASP A 277 -5.62 -19.39 6.23
CA ASP A 277 -4.20 -19.61 5.88
C ASP A 277 -3.29 -18.50 6.44
N VAL A 278 -3.79 -17.26 6.59
CA VAL A 278 -3.04 -16.15 7.20
C VAL A 278 -2.76 -16.44 8.67
N LEU A 279 -3.78 -16.91 9.41
CA LEU A 279 -3.64 -17.30 10.82
C LEU A 279 -2.69 -18.49 10.99
N ALA A 280 -2.79 -19.48 10.09
CA ALA A 280 -1.89 -20.64 10.08
C ALA A 280 -0.43 -20.21 9.87
N PHE A 281 -0.17 -19.32 8.91
CA PHE A 281 1.14 -18.74 8.66
C PHE A 281 1.66 -17.98 9.90
N GLN A 282 0.84 -17.12 10.52
CA GLN A 282 1.24 -16.37 11.70
C GLN A 282 1.67 -17.30 12.84
N LYS A 283 0.85 -18.32 13.13
CA LYS A 283 1.12 -19.30 14.19
C LYS A 283 2.39 -20.09 13.91
N ALA A 284 2.55 -20.62 12.69
CA ALA A 284 3.70 -21.43 12.31
C ALA A 284 5.02 -20.63 12.40
N ASN A 285 4.97 -19.33 12.07
CA ASN A 285 6.15 -18.47 11.96
C ASN A 285 6.38 -17.53 13.16
N ARG A 286 5.51 -17.63 14.18
CA ARG A 286 5.48 -16.76 15.37
C ARG A 286 5.47 -15.28 14.98
N ILE A 287 4.59 -14.91 14.05
CA ILE A 287 4.39 -13.54 13.60
C ILE A 287 3.34 -12.88 14.50
N SER A 288 3.71 -11.77 15.14
CA SER A 288 2.80 -10.97 15.95
C SER A 288 1.63 -10.42 15.12
N ASN A 289 0.48 -10.23 15.77
CA ASN A 289 -0.75 -9.72 15.15
C ASN A 289 -0.54 -8.40 14.39
N ASN A 290 0.20 -7.48 14.99
CA ASN A 290 0.60 -6.17 14.44
C ASN A 290 1.73 -6.26 13.38
N ARG A 291 1.88 -7.42 12.75
CA ARG A 291 2.78 -7.64 11.60
C ARG A 291 2.03 -8.17 10.38
N ILE A 292 0.71 -8.12 10.41
CA ILE A 292 -0.18 -8.40 9.29
C ILE A 292 -0.94 -7.13 8.93
N LEU A 293 -0.96 -6.80 7.64
CA LEU A 293 -1.74 -5.71 7.07
C LEU A 293 -2.73 -6.28 6.05
N VAL A 294 -4.01 -6.01 6.22
CA VAL A 294 -4.98 -6.12 5.11
C VAL A 294 -4.80 -4.90 4.23
N GLY A 295 -4.00 -5.02 3.17
CA GLY A 295 -3.54 -3.89 2.35
C GLY A 295 -4.70 -3.20 1.64
N GLU A 296 -5.68 -4.01 1.25
CA GLU A 296 -6.92 -3.57 0.63
C GLU A 296 -8.07 -4.46 1.07
N PHE A 297 -9.24 -3.87 1.26
CA PHE A 297 -10.50 -4.60 1.23
C PHE A 297 -11.59 -3.69 0.69
N GLY A 298 -12.58 -4.27 0.03
CA GLY A 298 -13.63 -3.47 -0.58
C GLY A 298 -14.63 -4.31 -1.37
N GLY A 299 -15.59 -3.61 -1.96
CA GLY A 299 -16.52 -4.16 -2.92
C GLY A 299 -17.25 -3.02 -3.60
N HIS A 300 -17.81 -3.27 -4.79
CA HIS A 300 -18.50 -2.20 -5.49
C HIS A 300 -19.66 -1.64 -4.64
N ARG A 301 -19.73 -0.32 -4.43
CA ARG A 301 -20.66 0.36 -3.49
C ARG A 301 -22.14 0.02 -3.65
N MET A 302 -22.54 -0.42 -4.84
CA MET A 302 -23.90 -0.86 -5.18
C MET A 302 -24.19 -2.35 -4.89
N SER A 303 -23.23 -3.10 -4.35
CA SER A 303 -23.43 -4.50 -3.98
C SER A 303 -24.35 -4.59 -2.75
N LYS A 304 -25.41 -5.40 -2.85
CA LYS A 304 -26.40 -5.53 -1.77
C LYS A 304 -25.76 -6.11 -0.51
N GLY A 305 -26.03 -5.50 0.64
CA GLY A 305 -25.51 -5.97 1.93
C GLY A 305 -24.04 -5.62 2.20
N LEU A 306 -23.45 -4.73 1.40
CA LEU A 306 -22.06 -4.29 1.58
C LEU A 306 -21.75 -3.70 2.98
N PRO A 307 -22.66 -2.96 3.66
CA PRO A 307 -22.40 -2.52 5.03
C PRO A 307 -22.09 -3.69 5.99
N GLY A 308 -22.91 -4.74 5.97
CA GLY A 308 -22.70 -5.93 6.80
C GLY A 308 -21.42 -6.71 6.41
N TYR A 309 -21.06 -6.70 5.13
CA TYR A 309 -19.79 -7.27 4.66
C TYR A 309 -18.58 -6.53 5.26
N PHE A 310 -18.61 -5.19 5.31
CA PHE A 310 -17.56 -4.40 5.95
C PHE A 310 -17.54 -4.55 7.47
N GLU A 311 -18.70 -4.63 8.12
CA GLU A 311 -18.79 -4.90 9.55
C GLU A 311 -18.10 -6.23 9.90
N ASP A 312 -18.45 -7.31 9.19
CA ASP A 312 -17.90 -8.66 9.41
C ASP A 312 -16.39 -8.74 9.11
N LEU A 313 -15.92 -8.15 8.01
CA LEU A 313 -14.49 -8.09 7.70
C LEU A 313 -13.71 -7.34 8.77
N THR A 314 -14.15 -6.13 9.11
CA THR A 314 -13.42 -5.29 10.07
C THR A 314 -13.53 -5.82 11.50
N GLU A 315 -14.61 -6.50 11.87
CA GLU A 315 -14.71 -7.27 13.11
C GLU A 315 -13.62 -8.35 13.17
N PHE A 316 -13.49 -9.17 12.13
CA PHE A 316 -12.45 -10.19 12.07
C PHE A 316 -11.03 -9.59 12.11
N PHE A 317 -10.78 -8.48 11.40
CA PHE A 317 -9.46 -7.83 11.44
C PHE A 317 -9.14 -7.29 12.84
N ASN A 318 -10.14 -6.73 13.53
CA ASN A 318 -10.00 -6.24 14.90
C ASN A 318 -9.78 -7.37 15.90
N GLU A 319 -10.53 -8.48 15.82
CA GLU A 319 -10.33 -9.68 16.65
C GLU A 319 -8.88 -10.19 16.58
N ASN A 320 -8.27 -10.10 15.39
CA ASN A 320 -6.91 -10.57 15.15
C ASN A 320 -5.85 -9.48 15.29
N GLY A 321 -6.22 -8.24 15.63
CA GLY A 321 -5.29 -7.11 15.78
C GLY A 321 -4.49 -6.78 14.52
N TRP A 322 -5.03 -7.10 13.34
CA TRP A 322 -4.40 -6.80 12.06
C TRP A 322 -4.60 -5.35 11.68
N HIS A 323 -3.59 -4.73 11.06
CA HIS A 323 -3.80 -3.44 10.42
C HIS A 323 -4.69 -3.63 9.19
N TYR A 324 -5.40 -2.59 8.75
CA TYR A 324 -6.12 -2.65 7.48
C TYR A 324 -6.25 -1.29 6.82
N ALA A 325 -6.39 -1.28 5.49
CA ALA A 325 -6.76 -0.10 4.72
C ALA A 325 -7.91 -0.45 3.77
N PHE A 326 -9.02 0.29 3.84
CA PHE A 326 -10.12 0.08 2.89
C PHE A 326 -9.74 0.64 1.52
N TYR A 327 -10.26 0.04 0.46
CA TYR A 327 -10.15 0.54 -0.90
C TYR A 327 -11.50 1.11 -1.34
N ALA A 328 -11.63 2.41 -1.62
CA ALA A 328 -10.61 3.45 -1.47
C ALA A 328 -11.25 4.77 -1.01
N PHE A 329 -10.44 5.69 -0.49
CA PHE A 329 -10.93 7.00 -0.09
C PHE A 329 -11.00 7.92 -1.30
N ARG A 330 -12.23 8.30 -1.70
CA ARG A 330 -12.53 9.24 -2.78
C ARG A 330 -11.92 8.89 -4.13
N GLU A 331 -11.93 7.61 -4.50
CA GLU A 331 -11.39 7.14 -5.77
C GLU A 331 -11.96 7.93 -6.96
N ASP A 332 -11.08 8.55 -7.75
CA ASP A 332 -11.42 9.60 -8.72
C ASP A 332 -11.58 9.11 -10.15
N THR A 333 -11.13 7.89 -10.45
CA THR A 333 -11.28 7.25 -11.77
C THR A 333 -12.31 6.13 -11.79
N TRP A 334 -12.76 5.66 -10.62
CA TRP A 334 -13.73 4.59 -10.48
C TRP A 334 -14.73 4.87 -9.35
N ASP A 335 -15.86 5.50 -9.72
CA ASP A 335 -16.96 5.86 -8.80
C ASP A 335 -17.51 4.66 -8.01
N GLY A 336 -17.31 3.45 -8.51
CA GLY A 336 -17.76 2.22 -7.88
C GLY A 336 -17.13 1.92 -6.52
N MET A 337 -15.99 2.54 -6.20
CA MET A 337 -15.26 2.35 -4.94
C MET A 337 -15.29 3.59 -4.04
N ASP A 338 -15.97 4.67 -4.45
CA ASP A 338 -16.22 5.83 -3.61
C ASP A 338 -17.50 5.61 -2.78
N TYR A 339 -17.31 5.16 -1.54
CA TYR A 339 -18.42 4.81 -0.65
C TYR A 339 -19.22 6.02 -0.17
N GLU A 340 -18.68 7.24 -0.23
CA GLU A 340 -19.39 8.47 0.15
C GLU A 340 -20.54 8.80 -0.84
N LEU A 341 -20.59 8.14 -2.00
CA LEU A 341 -21.63 8.28 -3.01
C LEU A 341 -22.87 7.38 -2.77
N GLY A 342 -22.84 6.54 -1.74
CA GLY A 342 -23.93 5.60 -1.42
C GLY A 342 -24.06 4.47 -2.45
N ASP A 343 -25.25 3.85 -2.53
CA ASP A 343 -25.53 2.68 -3.38
C ASP A 343 -26.36 3.01 -4.65
N GLY A 344 -26.66 4.29 -4.87
CA GLY A 344 -27.41 4.78 -6.03
C GLY A 344 -26.56 4.97 -7.28
N ARG A 345 -27.18 4.92 -8.47
CA ARG A 345 -26.48 5.28 -9.71
C ARG A 345 -26.15 6.77 -9.73
N MET A 346 -24.98 7.13 -10.26
CA MET A 346 -24.67 8.54 -10.54
C MET A 346 -25.59 9.09 -11.63
N PRO A 347 -25.99 10.37 -11.55
CA PRO A 347 -26.84 11.01 -12.55
C PRO A 347 -26.14 11.08 -13.91
N TRP A 348 -26.91 11.20 -14.99
CA TRP A 348 -26.33 11.25 -16.35
C TRP A 348 -25.34 12.41 -16.56
N SER A 349 -25.58 13.55 -15.92
CA SER A 349 -24.68 14.71 -15.95
C SER A 349 -23.26 14.42 -15.46
N TYR A 350 -23.11 13.48 -14.50
CA TYR A 350 -21.81 13.01 -14.02
C TYR A 350 -21.01 12.35 -15.15
N TRP A 351 -21.64 11.44 -15.89
CA TRP A 351 -21.01 10.71 -17.00
C TRP A 351 -20.63 11.64 -18.15
N GLN A 352 -21.50 12.60 -18.48
CA GLN A 352 -21.18 13.60 -19.50
C GLN A 352 -20.00 14.49 -19.13
N ALA A 353 -19.82 14.79 -17.84
CA ALA A 353 -18.67 15.56 -17.38
C ALA A 353 -17.38 14.78 -17.61
N LEU A 354 -17.35 13.50 -17.22
CA LEU A 354 -16.20 12.63 -17.46
C LEU A 354 -15.89 12.47 -18.95
N GLU A 355 -16.89 12.30 -19.81
CA GLU A 355 -16.71 12.21 -21.28
C GLU A 355 -16.08 13.47 -21.89
N ARG A 356 -16.27 14.65 -21.27
CA ARG A 356 -15.62 15.90 -21.67
C ARG A 356 -14.24 16.10 -21.06
N GLY A 357 -13.82 15.22 -20.15
CA GLY A 357 -12.60 15.39 -19.36
C GLY A 357 -12.76 16.36 -18.18
N ASP A 358 -13.99 16.74 -17.83
CA ASP A 358 -14.28 17.55 -16.64
C ASP A 358 -14.23 16.68 -15.38
N LYS A 359 -13.89 17.28 -14.24
CA LYS A 359 -14.04 16.64 -12.92
C LYS A 359 -15.40 17.00 -12.32
N PRO A 360 -16.38 16.09 -12.32
CA PRO A 360 -17.69 16.40 -11.77
C PRO A 360 -17.58 16.64 -10.27
N VAL A 361 -18.22 17.72 -9.80
CA VAL A 361 -18.45 17.91 -8.36
C VAL A 361 -19.48 16.85 -7.93
N VAL A 362 -19.06 16.00 -7.00
CA VAL A 362 -19.90 14.96 -6.41
C VAL A 362 -20.30 15.35 -5.00
N ASP A 363 -21.56 15.14 -4.67
CA ASP A 363 -22.07 15.33 -3.30
C ASP A 363 -21.71 14.08 -2.48
N ARG A 364 -20.72 14.22 -1.61
CA ARG A 364 -20.20 13.15 -0.76
C ARG A 364 -20.83 13.22 0.61
N ASN A 365 -21.42 12.11 1.03
CA ASN A 365 -22.09 12.00 2.32
C ASN A 365 -21.41 10.95 3.20
N PRO A 366 -20.84 11.34 4.36
CA PRO A 366 -20.20 10.40 5.26
C PRO A 366 -21.18 9.45 5.97
N ASP A 367 -22.48 9.75 5.95
CA ASP A 367 -23.53 8.95 6.61
C ASP A 367 -24.12 7.86 5.70
N THR A 368 -23.53 7.62 4.53
CA THR A 368 -23.94 6.49 3.69
C THR A 368 -23.68 5.16 4.41
N PRO A 369 -24.56 4.15 4.28
CA PRO A 369 -24.47 2.94 5.11
C PRO A 369 -23.11 2.23 5.04
N SER A 370 -22.55 2.06 3.84
CA SER A 370 -21.26 1.36 3.65
C SER A 370 -20.07 2.15 4.19
N PHE A 371 -20.04 3.47 3.96
CA PHE A 371 -18.96 4.28 4.50
C PHE A 371 -19.05 4.42 6.01
N LYS A 372 -20.26 4.57 6.55
CA LYS A 372 -20.52 4.56 7.99
C LYS A 372 -20.03 3.27 8.66
N ALA A 373 -20.27 2.10 8.07
CA ALA A 373 -19.74 0.83 8.56
C ALA A 373 -18.21 0.83 8.68
N ILE A 374 -17.52 1.39 7.67
CA ILE A 374 -16.05 1.59 7.69
C ILE A 374 -15.65 2.56 8.81
N LEU A 375 -16.29 3.73 8.90
CA LEU A 375 -15.92 4.75 9.90
C LEU A 375 -16.16 4.28 11.34
N ASP A 376 -17.23 3.52 11.56
CA ASP A 376 -17.53 2.98 12.89
C ASP A 376 -16.51 1.89 13.29
N SER A 377 -15.94 1.16 12.32
CA SER A 377 -14.83 0.23 12.58
C SER A 377 -13.55 0.95 13.03
N MET A 378 -13.32 2.18 12.57
CA MET A 378 -12.14 2.99 12.93
C MET A 378 -12.18 3.48 14.38
N LYS A 379 -13.37 3.62 14.96
CA LYS A 379 -13.57 4.16 16.32
C LYS A 379 -13.52 3.10 17.43
N LYS A 380 -13.55 1.80 17.09
CA LYS A 380 -13.50 0.71 18.08
C LYS A 380 -12.17 0.79 18.88
N PRO A 381 -12.15 0.52 20.19
CA PRO A 381 -10.91 0.61 20.98
C PRO A 381 -9.80 -0.32 20.50
#